data_AF-A0A661J4D0-F1
#
_entry.id   AF-A0A661J4D0-F1
#
_cell.length_a   1.000
_cell.length_b   1.000
_cell.length_c   1.000
_cell.angle_alpha   90.00
_cell.angle_beta   90.00
_cell.angle_gamma   90.00
#
_symmetry.space_group_name_H-M   'P 1'
#
loop_
_entity.id
_entity.type
_entity.pdbx_description
1 polymer ?
#
loop_
_entity_poly.entity_id
_entity_poly.type
_entity_poly.pdbx_seq_one_letter_code
_entity_poly.pdbx_strand_id
1 'polypeptide(L)'
;MIKIKKLIGKEIARKEEGVAGNLKEMSLIDLIQILSAGMKSVHIQLENESDRGDIYIYEGEIIDAEAGELKGTKAVYYLLTWHDG
;
A
#
# COMPACT_ATOMS: atom_id res chain seq x y z
N MET A 1 1.36 -29.21 -24.01
CA MET A 1 2.44 -28.38 -23.44
C MET A 1 2.30 -26.95 -23.95
N ILE A 2 1.75 -26.02 -23.16
CA ILE A 2 2.07 -24.58 -23.28
C ILE A 2 2.04 -24.00 -21.85
N LYS A 3 3.22 -23.69 -21.31
CA LYS A 3 3.39 -23.09 -19.96
C LYS A 3 3.12 -21.58 -20.05
N ILE A 4 1.86 -21.16 -19.93
CA ILE A 4 1.47 -19.72 -20.00
C ILE A 4 1.52 -19.03 -18.62
N LYS A 5 1.82 -19.75 -17.53
CA LYS A 5 1.76 -19.17 -16.16
C LYS A 5 3.03 -18.43 -15.68
N LYS A 6 4.06 -18.24 -16.51
CA LYS A 6 5.37 -17.72 -16.07
C LYS A 6 5.82 -16.39 -16.69
N LEU A 7 4.94 -15.62 -17.33
CA LEU A 7 5.32 -14.33 -17.94
C LEU A 7 4.83 -13.08 -17.21
N ILE A 8 3.97 -13.19 -16.20
CA ILE A 8 3.50 -12.02 -15.42
C ILE A 8 4.37 -11.70 -14.19
N GLY A 9 5.52 -12.37 -14.03
CA GLY A 9 6.32 -12.30 -12.80
C GLY A 9 7.68 -11.62 -12.93
N LYS A 10 8.06 -11.08 -14.10
CA LYS A 10 9.44 -10.59 -14.31
C LYS A 10 9.58 -9.19 -14.91
N GLU A 11 8.51 -8.56 -15.39
CA GLU A 11 8.57 -7.27 -16.08
C GLU A 11 8.06 -6.06 -15.25
N ILE A 12 7.65 -6.27 -14.00
CA ILE A 12 7.15 -5.18 -13.12
C ILE A 12 8.19 -4.72 -12.09
N ALA A 13 9.44 -5.16 -12.19
CA ALA A 13 10.54 -4.57 -11.42
C ALA A 13 10.99 -3.26 -12.08
N ARG A 14 10.04 -2.34 -12.33
CA ARG A 14 10.37 -0.93 -12.45
C ARG A 14 10.84 -0.56 -11.06
N LYS A 15 12.09 -0.09 -10.93
CA LYS A 15 12.66 0.39 -9.67
C LYS A 15 11.68 1.42 -9.09
N GLU A 16 10.83 0.99 -8.16
CA GLU A 16 9.91 1.90 -7.48
C GLU A 16 10.81 2.81 -6.65
N GLU A 17 10.82 4.10 -7.00
CA GLU A 17 11.32 5.14 -6.12
C GLU A 17 10.32 5.27 -4.97
N GLY A 18 10.26 4.24 -4.13
CA GLY A 18 9.49 4.24 -2.90
C GLY A 18 10.17 5.16 -1.89
N VAL A 19 9.39 5.97 -1.22
CA VAL A 19 9.85 6.74 -0.06
C VAL A 19 9.65 5.86 1.16
N ALA A 20 10.72 5.60 1.90
CA ALA A 20 10.66 4.93 3.19
C ALA A 20 10.63 5.99 4.32
N GLY A 21 9.82 5.75 5.34
CA GLY A 21 9.65 6.63 6.49
C GLY A 21 9.04 5.85 7.65
N ASN A 22 8.75 6.53 8.76
CA ASN A 22 8.10 5.93 9.92
C ASN A 22 6.77 6.63 10.19
N LEU A 23 5.68 5.88 10.36
CA LEU A 23 4.37 6.45 10.68
C LEU A 23 4.33 7.24 12.02
N LYS A 24 5.29 7.04 12.93
CA LYS A 24 5.46 7.88 14.13
C LYS A 24 5.84 9.31 13.80
N GLU A 25 6.47 9.53 12.64
CA GLU A 25 6.89 10.85 12.17
C GLU A 25 5.85 11.51 11.25
N MET A 26 4.93 10.72 10.69
CA MET A 26 3.88 11.18 9.79
C MET A 26 2.64 10.27 9.89
N SER A 27 1.50 10.82 10.27
CA SER A 27 0.22 10.09 10.31
C SER A 27 -0.10 9.46 8.94
N LEU A 28 -0.52 8.19 8.93
CA LEU A 28 -0.94 7.49 7.69
C LEU A 28 -2.08 8.23 6.98
N ILE A 29 -2.99 8.84 7.76
CA ILE A 29 -4.10 9.64 7.23
C ILE A 29 -3.56 10.83 6.43
N ASP A 30 -2.57 11.54 6.99
CA ASP A 30 -1.99 12.73 6.35
C ASP A 30 -1.23 12.34 5.07
N LEU A 31 -0.50 11.22 5.11
CA LEU A 31 0.17 10.67 3.92
C LEU A 31 -0.82 10.36 2.80
N ILE A 32 -1.90 9.63 3.12
CA ILE A 32 -2.96 9.31 2.16
C ILE A 32 -3.55 10.60 1.60
N GLN A 33 -3.85 11.59 2.43
CA GLN A 33 -4.40 12.88 1.97
C GLN A 33 -3.46 13.60 1.00
N ILE A 34 -2.15 13.63 1.26
CA ILE A 34 -1.15 14.25 0.37
C ILE A 34 -1.11 13.52 -0.97
N LEU A 35 -1.09 12.19 -0.95
CA LEU A 35 -1.05 11.35 -2.16
C LEU A 35 -2.34 11.50 -2.98
N SER A 36 -3.48 11.53 -2.30
CA SER A 36 -4.80 11.77 -2.90
C SER A 36 -4.90 13.14 -3.55
N ALA A 37 -4.50 14.21 -2.84
CA ALA A 37 -4.50 15.57 -3.38
C ALA A 37 -3.56 15.71 -4.59
N GLY A 38 -2.46 14.96 -4.61
CA GLY A 38 -1.51 14.90 -5.72
C GLY A 38 -1.95 14.00 -6.89
N MET A 39 -3.15 13.40 -6.85
CA MET A 39 -3.67 12.44 -7.83
C MET A 39 -2.68 11.30 -8.11
N LYS A 40 -1.95 10.85 -7.08
CA LYS A 40 -0.90 9.85 -7.24
C LYS A 40 -1.49 8.45 -7.31
N SER A 41 -0.87 7.60 -8.12
CA SER A 41 -1.09 6.15 -8.09
C SER A 41 0.11 5.49 -7.43
N VAL A 42 -0.08 4.92 -6.25
CA VAL A 42 1.00 4.38 -5.42
C VAL A 42 0.54 3.15 -4.64
N HIS A 43 1.51 2.32 -4.29
CA HIS A 43 1.35 1.22 -3.35
C HIS A 43 2.08 1.60 -2.06
N ILE A 44 1.34 1.70 -0.96
CA ILE A 44 1.88 1.94 0.38
C ILE A 44 2.03 0.58 1.06
N GLN A 45 3.23 0.27 1.52
CA GLN A 45 3.51 -0.92 2.31
C GLN A 45 3.80 -0.49 3.73
N LEU A 46 3.13 -1.11 4.68
CA LEU A 46 3.21 -0.83 6.11
C LEU A 46 3.64 -2.10 6.81
N GLU A 47 4.58 -1.99 7.74
CA GLU A 47 5.05 -3.14 8.52
C GLU A 47 5.36 -2.68 9.95
N ASN A 48 4.71 -3.30 10.94
CA ASN A 48 5.08 -3.16 12.34
C ASN A 48 5.61 -4.50 12.87
N GLU A 49 5.92 -4.58 14.17
CA GLU A 49 6.51 -5.79 14.76
C GLU A 49 5.65 -7.06 14.62
N SER A 50 4.34 -6.90 14.44
CA SER A 50 3.36 -8.00 14.54
C SER A 50 2.60 -8.28 13.25
N ASP A 51 2.53 -7.32 12.33
CA ASP A 51 1.63 -7.37 11.20
C ASP A 51 2.13 -6.55 10.00
N ARG A 52 1.56 -6.81 8.83
CA ARG A 52 1.86 -6.12 7.57
C ARG A 52 0.57 -5.67 6.89
N GLY A 53 0.61 -4.48 6.32
CA GLY A 53 -0.46 -3.90 5.54
C GLY A 53 -0.03 -3.39 4.18
N ASP A 54 -0.94 -3.42 3.23
CA ASP A 54 -0.77 -2.85 1.90
C ASP A 54 -1.99 -1.98 1.58
N ILE A 55 -1.78 -0.75 1.08
CA ILE A 55 -2.83 0.14 0.57
C ILE A 55 -2.50 0.52 -0.86
N TYR A 56 -3.48 0.35 -1.76
CA TYR A 56 -3.36 0.66 -3.16
C TYR A 56 -4.16 1.91 -3.49
N ILE A 57 -3.48 2.94 -3.98
CA ILE A 57 -4.07 4.19 -4.43
C ILE A 57 -3.90 4.29 -5.94
N TYR A 58 -4.95 4.67 -6.67
CA TYR A 58 -4.92 4.93 -8.10
C TYR A 58 -5.61 6.26 -8.39
N GLU A 59 -4.90 7.18 -9.05
CA GLU A 59 -5.39 8.53 -9.36
C GLU A 59 -5.94 9.26 -8.13
N GLY A 60 -5.28 9.06 -6.98
CA GLY A 60 -5.65 9.66 -5.71
C GLY A 60 -6.78 8.95 -4.95
N GLU A 61 -7.39 7.91 -5.50
CA GLU A 61 -8.43 7.12 -4.82
C GLU A 61 -7.87 5.81 -4.26
N ILE A 62 -8.26 5.47 -3.03
CA ILE A 62 -7.96 4.14 -2.48
C ILE A 62 -8.83 3.13 -3.22
N ILE A 63 -8.18 2.23 -3.97
CA ILE A 63 -8.87 1.21 -4.75
C ILE A 63 -8.90 -0.15 -4.05
N ASP A 64 -7.93 -0.44 -3.18
CA ASP A 64 -7.89 -1.68 -2.41
C ASP A 64 -6.94 -1.56 -1.20
N ALA A 65 -7.07 -2.48 -0.25
CA ALA A 65 -6.11 -2.65 0.85
C ALA A 65 -6.15 -4.08 1.40
N GLU A 66 -5.03 -4.53 1.97
CA GLU A 66 -4.92 -5.83 2.65
C GLU A 66 -4.18 -5.66 3.98
N ALA A 67 -4.62 -6.37 5.02
CA ALA A 67 -3.95 -6.44 6.32
C ALA A 67 -4.26 -7.78 6.97
N GLY A 68 -3.29 -8.70 6.98
CA GLY A 68 -3.52 -10.09 7.35
C GLY A 68 -4.66 -10.73 6.55
N GLU A 69 -5.75 -11.11 7.24
CA GLU A 69 -6.97 -11.66 6.62
C GLU A 69 -8.00 -10.60 6.18
N LEU A 70 -7.80 -9.34 6.57
CA LEU A 70 -8.68 -8.24 6.19
C LEU A 70 -8.38 -7.79 4.76
N LYS A 71 -9.45 -7.45 4.01
CA LYS A 71 -9.38 -6.95 2.64
C LYS A 71 -10.29 -5.75 2.41
N GLY A 72 -9.96 -4.95 1.40
CA GLY A 72 -10.68 -3.76 0.99
C GLY A 72 -10.89 -2.78 2.14
N THR A 73 -12.10 -2.24 2.25
CA THR A 73 -12.42 -1.19 3.23
C THR A 73 -12.15 -1.58 4.68
N LYS A 74 -12.29 -2.86 5.05
CA LYS A 74 -11.98 -3.32 6.42
C LYS A 74 -10.49 -3.23 6.73
N ALA A 75 -9.65 -3.59 5.76
CA ALA A 75 -8.20 -3.45 5.88
C ALA A 75 -7.81 -1.97 5.95
N VAL A 76 -8.41 -1.10 5.13
CA VAL A 76 -8.19 0.35 5.22
C VAL A 76 -8.45 0.85 6.63
N TYR A 77 -9.65 0.61 7.18
CA TYR A 77 -9.99 1.08 8.52
C TYR A 77 -9.07 0.52 9.60
N TYR A 78 -8.68 -0.74 9.50
CA TYR A 78 -7.73 -1.34 10.42
C TYR A 78 -6.36 -0.65 10.36
N LEU A 79 -5.79 -0.47 9.17
CA LEU A 79 -4.49 0.17 8.98
C LEU A 79 -4.49 1.64 9.40
N LEU A 80 -5.61 2.35 9.23
CA LEU A 80 -5.75 3.73 9.73
C LEU A 80 -5.69 3.84 11.26
N THR A 81 -5.79 2.73 12.01
CA THR A 81 -5.57 2.70 13.47
C THR A 81 -4.12 2.53 13.86
N TRP A 82 -3.21 2.29 12.90
CA TRP A 82 -1.79 2.15 13.19
C TRP A 82 -1.16 3.51 13.46
N HIS A 83 -0.31 3.54 14.49
CA HIS A 83 0.45 4.72 14.90
C HIS A 83 1.95 4.55 14.60
N ASP A 84 2.34 3.37 14.10
CA ASP A 84 3.69 3.01 13.70
C ASP A 84 3.67 2.05 12.50
N GLY A 85 4.82 1.93 11.85
CA GLY A 85 5.03 1.13 10.64
C GLY A 85 5.50 1.93 9.45
#